data_AF-Q13FG4-F1
#
_entry.id   AF-Q13FG4-F1
#
_cell.length_a   1.000
_cell.length_b   1.000
_cell.length_c   1.000
_cell.angle_alpha   90.00
_cell.angle_beta   90.00
_cell.angle_gamma   90.00
#
_symmetry.space_group_name_H-M   'P 1'
#
loop_
_entity.id
_entity.type
_entity.pdbx_description
1 polymer ?
#
loop_
_entity_poly.entity_id
_entity_poly.type
_entity_poly.pdbx_seq_one_letter_code
_entity_poly.pdbx_strand_id
1 'polypeptide(L)'
;MDIAKAQVAVLVEHLYQELELWHPVLRLREAGANVLLVGPDTRLVYSSKLGYPARPDLSIDDVKAEDFDAVVIPGGFAPEGMRRHPAMIEFVREMDAQGRLIAAICHAGLVLASAQIARNRKLTCVSLVKDDVINAGANYVNEGLVIDHNIITSQLPSDLPVFGKAIVDYLSSNDVEPGAARRLAPADGRKPSPVAYLEPVELIMGPRGRASANYTTLAIAASGASA
;
A
#
# COMPACT_ATOMS: atom_id res chain seq x y z
N MET A 1 0.42 10.49 17.01
CA MET A 1 0.35 9.05 17.26
C MET A 1 1.76 8.46 17.32
N ASP A 2 1.94 7.47 18.19
CA ASP A 2 3.08 6.54 18.11
C ASP A 2 2.91 5.65 16.87
N ILE A 3 3.77 5.82 15.87
CA ILE A 3 3.67 5.10 14.59
C ILE A 3 3.73 3.57 14.75
N ALA A 4 4.26 3.04 15.86
CA ALA A 4 4.21 1.61 16.15
C ALA A 4 2.76 1.08 16.31
N LYS A 5 1.84 1.96 16.70
CA LYS A 5 0.41 1.68 16.82
C LYS A 5 -0.33 1.80 15.49
N ALA A 6 0.25 2.48 14.50
CA ALA A 6 -0.37 2.68 13.20
C ALA A 6 -0.60 1.33 12.47
N GLN A 7 -1.78 1.17 11.89
CA GLN A 7 -2.12 0.10 10.96
C GLN A 7 -2.39 0.67 9.57
N VAL A 8 -1.59 0.25 8.59
CA VAL A 8 -1.57 0.80 7.24
C VAL A 8 -1.94 -0.28 6.23
N ALA A 9 -2.96 -0.01 5.41
CA ALA A 9 -3.24 -0.78 4.22
C ALA A 9 -2.36 -0.29 3.07
N VAL A 10 -1.75 -1.21 2.32
CA VAL A 10 -1.16 -0.89 1.00
C VAL A 10 -1.96 -1.68 -0.04
N LEU A 11 -2.63 -0.96 -0.94
CA LEU A 11 -3.47 -1.61 -1.94
C LEU A 11 -2.63 -2.33 -3.00
N VAL A 12 -3.09 -3.50 -3.43
CA VAL A 12 -2.40 -4.34 -4.41
C VAL A 12 -3.37 -4.79 -5.50
N GLU A 13 -2.93 -4.61 -6.75
CA GLU A 13 -3.59 -5.12 -7.96
C GLU A 13 -2.52 -5.35 -9.03
N HIS A 14 -2.81 -6.10 -10.10
CA HIS A 14 -1.87 -6.42 -11.17
C HIS A 14 -1.29 -5.16 -11.82
N LEU A 15 -0.04 -5.26 -12.28
CA LEU A 15 0.69 -4.21 -12.98
C LEU A 15 0.96 -2.97 -12.13
N TYR A 16 1.12 -3.13 -10.81
CA TYR A 16 1.62 -2.07 -9.94
C TYR A 16 3.06 -1.69 -10.31
N GLN A 17 3.46 -0.46 -10.01
CA GLN A 17 4.86 -0.03 -10.10
C GLN A 17 5.63 -0.55 -8.88
N GLU A 18 6.73 -1.26 -9.11
CA GLU A 18 7.45 -2.06 -8.12
C GLU A 18 7.83 -1.27 -6.88
N LEU A 19 8.50 -0.13 -7.09
CA LEU A 19 8.98 0.74 -6.03
C LEU A 19 7.81 1.46 -5.34
N GLU A 20 6.80 1.88 -6.07
CA GLU A 20 5.64 2.58 -5.50
C GLU A 20 4.81 1.70 -4.56
N LEU A 21 4.85 0.36 -4.71
CA LEU A 21 4.31 -0.57 -3.73
C LEU A 21 5.32 -0.90 -2.63
N TRP A 22 6.52 -1.37 -2.99
CA TRP A 22 7.44 -1.96 -2.02
C TRP A 22 8.21 -0.93 -1.19
N HIS A 23 8.54 0.25 -1.74
CA HIS A 23 9.21 1.27 -0.94
C HIS A 23 8.33 1.74 0.23
N PRO A 24 7.04 2.12 0.05
CA PRO A 24 6.18 2.44 1.18
C PRO A 24 6.02 1.29 2.17
N VAL A 25 5.88 0.05 1.70
CA VAL A 25 5.80 -1.14 2.57
C VAL A 25 7.01 -1.23 3.48
N LEU A 26 8.22 -1.19 2.92
CA LEU A 26 9.46 -1.32 3.67
C LEU A 26 9.69 -0.11 4.57
N ARG A 27 9.51 1.11 4.04
CA ARG A 27 9.77 2.35 4.78
C ARG A 27 8.88 2.53 6.01
N LEU A 28 7.60 2.18 5.89
CA LEU A 28 6.64 2.29 7.00
C LEU A 28 6.84 1.18 8.03
N ARG A 29 7.19 -0.03 7.58
CA ARG A 29 7.65 -1.11 8.44
C ARG A 29 8.90 -0.71 9.22
N GLU A 30 9.90 -0.14 8.57
CA GLU A 30 11.11 0.42 9.19
C GLU A 30 10.80 1.48 10.24
N ALA A 31 9.76 2.28 10.02
CA ALA A 31 9.30 3.26 10.99
C ALA A 31 8.51 2.63 12.16
N GLY A 32 8.12 1.35 12.09
CA GLY A 32 7.44 0.60 13.13
C GLY A 32 5.96 0.30 12.89
N ALA A 33 5.37 0.79 11.80
CA ALA A 33 3.94 0.60 11.50
C ALA A 33 3.61 -0.86 11.16
N ASN A 34 2.38 -1.29 11.46
CA ASN A 34 1.83 -2.54 10.94
C ASN A 34 1.31 -2.32 9.52
N VAL A 35 2.05 -2.83 8.53
CA VAL A 35 1.71 -2.66 7.13
C VAL A 35 1.21 -3.97 6.55
N LEU A 36 -0.02 -3.95 6.03
CA LEU A 36 -0.72 -5.09 5.45
C LEU A 36 -1.02 -4.81 3.97
N LEU A 37 -0.69 -5.76 3.10
CA LEU A 37 -1.10 -5.72 1.70
C LEU A 37 -2.58 -6.09 1.61
N VAL A 38 -3.39 -5.25 0.97
CA VAL A 38 -4.83 -5.48 0.79
C VAL A 38 -5.12 -5.55 -0.71
N GLY A 39 -5.72 -6.64 -1.16
CA GLY A 39 -6.02 -6.88 -2.57
C GLY A 39 -7.36 -7.58 -2.75
N PRO A 40 -7.80 -7.89 -3.99
CA PRO A 40 -9.07 -8.57 -4.22
C PRO A 40 -9.11 -9.99 -3.63
N ASP A 41 -8.07 -10.79 -3.84
CA ASP A 41 -8.05 -12.20 -3.44
C ASP A 41 -6.69 -12.60 -2.84
N THR A 42 -6.69 -13.04 -1.59
CA THR A 42 -5.49 -13.48 -0.84
C THR A 42 -4.87 -14.77 -1.38
N ARG A 43 -5.62 -15.53 -2.17
CA ARG A 43 -5.15 -16.78 -2.80
C ARG A 43 -4.30 -16.50 -4.04
N LEU A 44 -4.38 -15.31 -4.60
CA LEU A 44 -3.68 -14.91 -5.82
C LEU A 44 -2.36 -14.20 -5.52
N VAL A 45 -1.50 -14.20 -6.54
CA VAL A 45 -0.27 -13.40 -6.55
C VAL A 45 -0.41 -12.37 -7.66
N TYR A 46 -0.30 -11.10 -7.27
CA TYR A 46 -0.37 -9.96 -8.18
C TYR A 46 1.04 -9.61 -8.60
N SER A 47 1.27 -9.59 -9.91
CA SER A 47 2.58 -9.25 -10.49
C SER A 47 2.65 -7.77 -10.82
N SER A 48 3.79 -7.16 -10.52
CA SER A 48 4.14 -5.81 -10.96
C SER A 48 4.33 -5.73 -12.48
N LYS A 49 4.59 -4.53 -13.01
CA LYS A 49 4.88 -4.31 -14.44
C LYS A 49 6.06 -5.14 -14.97
N LEU A 50 7.04 -5.40 -14.12
CA LEU A 50 8.26 -6.19 -14.38
C LEU A 50 8.16 -7.62 -13.83
N GLY A 51 7.00 -8.04 -13.34
CA GLY A 51 6.77 -9.41 -12.88
C GLY A 51 7.13 -9.70 -11.42
N TYR A 52 7.54 -8.69 -10.65
CA TYR A 52 7.81 -8.87 -9.22
C TYR A 52 6.51 -9.21 -8.46
N PRO A 53 6.48 -10.22 -7.58
CA PRO A 53 5.24 -10.71 -6.99
C PRO A 53 4.85 -9.97 -5.71
N ALA A 54 3.55 -9.73 -5.52
CA ALA A 54 2.94 -9.34 -4.26
C ALA A 54 1.74 -10.25 -3.96
N ARG A 55 1.71 -10.82 -2.76
CA ARG A 55 0.56 -11.58 -2.25
C ARG A 55 -0.15 -10.74 -1.19
N PRO A 56 -1.45 -10.44 -1.33
CA PRO A 56 -2.20 -9.74 -0.31
C PRO A 56 -2.19 -10.50 1.02
N ASP A 57 -2.08 -9.76 2.12
CA ASP A 57 -2.29 -10.27 3.46
C ASP A 57 -3.78 -10.44 3.75
N LEU A 58 -4.61 -9.55 3.22
CA LEU A 58 -6.05 -9.52 3.44
C LEU A 58 -6.82 -9.27 2.13
N SER A 59 -8.04 -9.81 2.05
CA SER A 59 -8.96 -9.45 0.98
C SER A 59 -9.62 -8.13 1.32
N ILE A 60 -9.85 -7.29 0.31
CA ILE A 60 -10.61 -6.06 0.44
C ILE A 60 -12.03 -6.30 0.96
N ASP A 61 -12.60 -7.49 0.69
CA ASP A 61 -13.96 -7.84 1.12
C ASP A 61 -14.04 -8.21 2.62
N ASP A 62 -12.90 -8.47 3.27
CA ASP A 62 -12.81 -8.90 4.68
C ASP A 62 -12.40 -7.78 5.65
N VAL A 63 -12.18 -6.58 5.13
CA VAL A 63 -11.67 -5.43 5.90
C VAL A 63 -12.56 -4.21 5.74
N LYS A 64 -12.46 -3.30 6.71
CA LYS A 64 -13.20 -2.02 6.71
C LYS A 64 -12.25 -0.85 6.85
N ALA A 65 -12.67 0.35 6.45
CA ALA A 65 -11.88 1.56 6.65
C ALA A 65 -11.54 1.81 8.14
N GLU A 66 -12.47 1.50 9.05
CA GLU A 66 -12.25 1.62 10.49
C GLU A 66 -11.14 0.71 11.04
N ASP A 67 -10.70 -0.30 10.27
CA ASP A 67 -9.58 -1.16 10.64
C ASP A 67 -8.22 -0.48 10.39
N PHE A 68 -8.13 0.67 9.71
CA PHE A 68 -6.86 1.27 9.31
C PHE A 68 -6.73 2.74 9.70
N ASP A 69 -5.51 3.15 10.00
CA ASP A 69 -5.14 4.54 10.22
C ASP A 69 -4.74 5.24 8.91
N ALA A 70 -4.25 4.45 7.94
CA ALA A 70 -3.86 4.95 6.63
C ALA A 70 -4.04 3.91 5.52
N VAL A 71 -4.20 4.40 4.29
CA VAL A 71 -4.10 3.61 3.06
C VAL A 71 -3.07 4.22 2.12
N VAL A 72 -2.19 3.38 1.57
CA VAL A 72 -1.27 3.72 0.48
C VAL A 72 -1.77 3.10 -0.81
N ILE A 73 -1.87 3.91 -1.86
CA ILE A 73 -2.32 3.51 -3.19
C ILE A 73 -1.13 3.68 -4.16
N PRO A 74 -0.48 2.58 -4.57
CA PRO A 74 0.61 2.64 -5.54
C PRO A 74 0.07 2.95 -6.95
N GLY A 75 0.94 3.46 -7.82
CA GLY A 75 0.64 3.63 -9.23
C GLY A 75 1.03 2.40 -10.07
N GLY A 76 1.58 2.67 -11.26
CA GLY A 76 1.59 1.69 -12.35
C GLY A 76 0.23 1.62 -13.05
N PHE A 77 -0.12 0.46 -13.62
CA PHE A 77 -1.47 0.23 -14.17
C PHE A 77 -2.42 -0.43 -13.18
N ALA A 78 -1.95 -0.78 -11.97
CA ALA A 78 -2.79 -1.31 -10.90
C ALA A 78 -4.02 -0.43 -10.59
N PRO A 79 -3.93 0.93 -10.54
CA PRO A 79 -5.09 1.79 -10.38
C PRO A 79 -6.24 1.57 -11.38
N GLU A 80 -5.96 1.11 -12.60
CA GLU A 80 -7.00 0.77 -13.59
C GLU A 80 -7.80 -0.48 -13.21
N GLY A 81 -7.15 -1.44 -12.53
CA GLY A 81 -7.84 -2.57 -11.91
C GLY A 81 -8.61 -2.14 -10.68
N MET A 82 -7.93 -1.43 -9.76
CA MET A 82 -8.52 -0.97 -8.49
C MET A 82 -9.78 -0.13 -8.70
N ARG A 83 -9.77 0.79 -9.68
CA ARG A 83 -10.93 1.67 -9.94
C ARG A 83 -12.17 0.95 -10.46
N ARG A 84 -12.00 -0.27 -10.96
CA ARG A 84 -13.10 -1.14 -11.42
C ARG A 84 -13.55 -2.14 -10.35
N HIS A 85 -12.93 -2.11 -9.18
CA HIS A 85 -13.30 -2.94 -8.03
C HIS A 85 -14.11 -2.12 -7.02
N PRO A 86 -15.45 -2.27 -6.97
CA PRO A 86 -16.30 -1.40 -6.15
C PRO A 86 -15.91 -1.37 -4.67
N ALA A 87 -15.56 -2.52 -4.09
CA ALA A 87 -15.15 -2.59 -2.68
C ALA A 87 -13.87 -1.79 -2.37
N MET A 88 -12.91 -1.73 -3.30
CA MET A 88 -11.70 -0.91 -3.12
C MET A 88 -12.02 0.58 -3.18
N ILE A 89 -12.88 0.97 -4.11
CA ILE A 89 -13.33 2.36 -4.23
C ILE A 89 -14.17 2.78 -3.02
N GLU A 90 -15.01 1.90 -2.49
CA GLU A 90 -15.74 2.14 -1.25
C GLU A 90 -14.79 2.32 -0.07
N PHE A 91 -13.85 1.38 0.11
CA PHE A 91 -12.85 1.44 1.17
C PHE A 91 -12.09 2.77 1.17
N VAL A 92 -11.58 3.21 0.02
CA VAL A 92 -10.85 4.50 -0.09
C VAL A 92 -11.76 5.69 0.23
N ARG A 93 -13.03 5.64 -0.18
CA ARG A 93 -14.00 6.72 0.11
C ARG A 93 -14.34 6.79 1.60
N GLU A 94 -14.54 5.65 2.24
CA GLU A 94 -14.79 5.57 3.69
C GLU A 94 -13.58 6.03 4.51
N MET A 95 -12.35 5.71 4.05
CA MET A 95 -11.13 6.23 4.66
C MET A 95 -11.11 7.77 4.67
N ASP A 96 -11.48 8.41 3.55
CA ASP A 96 -11.56 9.88 3.47
C ASP A 96 -12.68 10.45 4.35
N ALA A 97 -13.85 9.81 4.34
CA ALA A 97 -14.99 10.20 5.16
C ALA A 97 -14.68 10.15 6.68
N GLN A 98 -13.80 9.25 7.09
CA GLN A 98 -13.30 9.12 8.46
C GLN A 98 -12.07 10.01 8.75
N GLY A 99 -11.60 10.79 7.77
CA GLY A 99 -10.40 11.63 7.90
C GLY A 99 -9.10 10.83 8.04
N ARG A 100 -9.10 9.55 7.64
CA ARG A 100 -7.89 8.70 7.65
C ARG A 100 -6.93 9.12 6.57
N LEU A 101 -5.65 8.85 6.79
CA LEU A 101 -4.61 9.22 5.84
C LEU A 101 -4.76 8.41 4.55
N ILE A 102 -4.79 9.10 3.41
CA ILE A 102 -4.74 8.50 2.08
C ILE A 102 -3.49 9.00 1.38
N ALA A 103 -2.57 8.09 1.06
CA ALA A 103 -1.33 8.40 0.37
C ALA A 103 -1.37 7.76 -1.03
N ALA A 104 -1.42 8.57 -2.09
CA ALA A 104 -1.58 8.10 -3.46
C ALA A 104 -0.47 8.64 -4.38
N ILE A 105 0.12 7.78 -5.20
CA ILE A 105 1.23 8.17 -6.09
C ILE A 105 0.96 7.80 -7.55
N CYS A 106 1.47 8.63 -8.47
CA CYS A 106 1.48 8.33 -9.90
C CYS A 106 0.07 8.17 -10.49
N HIS A 107 -0.30 7.00 -11.01
CA HIS A 107 -1.62 6.74 -11.59
C HIS A 107 -2.72 6.56 -10.53
N ALA A 108 -2.37 6.50 -9.23
CA ALA A 108 -3.35 6.34 -8.16
C ALA A 108 -4.37 7.49 -8.07
N GLY A 109 -4.10 8.63 -8.73
CA GLY A 109 -5.09 9.69 -8.93
C GLY A 109 -6.41 9.19 -9.56
N LEU A 110 -6.37 8.13 -10.37
CA LEU A 110 -7.59 7.49 -10.92
C LEU A 110 -8.48 6.90 -9.83
N VAL A 111 -7.89 6.36 -8.77
CA VAL A 111 -8.63 5.81 -7.62
C VAL A 111 -9.27 6.96 -6.84
N LEU A 112 -8.54 8.04 -6.59
CA LEU A 112 -9.09 9.23 -5.92
C LEU A 112 -10.25 9.86 -6.70
N ALA A 113 -10.10 9.95 -8.04
CA ALA A 113 -11.14 10.42 -8.93
C ALA A 113 -12.38 9.52 -8.89
N SER A 114 -12.19 8.20 -8.95
CA SER A 114 -13.28 7.22 -8.96
C SER A 114 -13.97 7.09 -7.59
N ALA A 115 -13.23 7.30 -6.49
CA ALA A 115 -13.78 7.42 -5.14
C ALA A 115 -14.50 8.75 -4.90
N GLN A 116 -14.43 9.68 -5.86
CA GLN A 116 -15.05 11.02 -5.80
C GLN A 116 -14.54 11.91 -4.67
N ILE A 117 -13.31 11.67 -4.20
CA ILE A 117 -12.69 12.43 -3.10
C ILE A 117 -11.72 13.53 -3.60
N ALA A 118 -11.56 13.66 -4.92
CA ALA A 118 -10.64 14.62 -5.52
C ALA A 118 -11.17 16.06 -5.56
N ARG A 119 -12.49 16.24 -5.47
CA ARG A 119 -13.16 17.54 -5.70
C ARG A 119 -12.73 18.58 -4.67
N ASN A 120 -12.34 19.76 -5.14
CA ASN A 120 -11.84 20.90 -4.36
C ASN A 120 -10.57 20.62 -3.54
N ARG A 121 -9.89 19.49 -3.78
CA ARG A 121 -8.61 19.16 -3.12
C ARG A 121 -7.43 19.64 -3.96
N LYS A 122 -6.37 20.12 -3.31
CA LYS A 122 -5.07 20.37 -3.96
C LYS A 122 -4.36 19.03 -4.13
N LEU A 123 -4.16 18.57 -5.36
CA LEU A 123 -3.57 17.25 -5.64
C LEU A 123 -2.50 17.32 -6.72
N THR A 124 -1.60 16.34 -6.72
CA THR A 124 -0.67 16.06 -7.82
C THR A 124 -0.83 14.59 -8.27
N CYS A 125 -0.35 14.26 -9.47
CA CYS A 125 -0.31 12.90 -10.00
C CYS A 125 0.66 12.84 -11.18
N VAL A 126 0.89 11.65 -11.73
CA VAL A 126 1.61 11.54 -13.01
C VAL A 126 0.84 12.25 -14.10
N SER A 127 1.56 12.89 -15.03
CA SER A 127 0.95 13.66 -16.13
C SER A 127 -0.04 12.86 -16.98
N LEU A 128 0.09 11.53 -17.04
CA LEU A 128 -0.76 10.64 -17.84
C LEU A 128 -2.22 10.58 -17.37
N VAL A 129 -2.50 10.87 -16.10
CA VAL A 129 -3.87 10.85 -15.52
C VAL A 129 -4.29 12.21 -14.97
N LYS A 130 -3.53 13.25 -15.31
CA LYS A 130 -3.76 14.63 -14.87
C LYS A 130 -5.17 15.08 -15.23
N ASP A 131 -5.59 14.83 -16.45
CA ASP A 131 -6.89 15.31 -16.94
C ASP A 131 -8.05 14.59 -16.25
N ASP A 132 -7.93 13.28 -15.93
CA ASP A 132 -8.90 12.57 -15.09
C ASP A 132 -9.05 13.23 -13.70
N VAL A 133 -7.93 13.56 -13.07
CA VAL A 133 -7.91 14.20 -11.74
C VAL A 133 -8.51 15.61 -11.77
N ILE A 134 -8.20 16.40 -12.81
CA ILE A 134 -8.81 17.73 -13.03
C ILE A 134 -10.31 17.60 -13.28
N ASN A 135 -10.72 16.67 -14.15
CA ASN A 135 -12.14 16.44 -14.47
C ASN A 135 -12.94 15.95 -13.26
N ALA A 136 -12.30 15.28 -12.30
CA ALA A 136 -12.89 14.92 -11.01
C ALA A 136 -13.03 16.12 -10.04
N GLY A 137 -12.53 17.30 -10.42
CA GLY A 137 -12.67 18.56 -9.70
C GLY A 137 -11.49 18.93 -8.80
N ALA A 138 -10.32 18.32 -8.99
CA ALA A 138 -9.13 18.65 -8.21
C ALA A 138 -8.48 19.97 -8.67
N ASN A 139 -7.90 20.68 -7.71
CA ASN A 139 -6.97 21.78 -7.95
C ASN A 139 -5.57 21.19 -8.22
N TYR A 140 -5.35 20.70 -9.43
CA TYR A 140 -4.08 20.07 -9.81
C TYR A 140 -2.91 21.05 -9.72
N VAL A 141 -1.81 20.63 -9.09
CA VAL A 141 -0.52 21.30 -9.17
C VAL A 141 0.57 20.35 -9.63
N ASN A 142 1.56 20.87 -10.34
CA ASN A 142 2.70 20.10 -10.82
C ASN A 142 3.85 20.15 -9.80
N GLU A 143 3.66 19.50 -8.67
CA GLU A 143 4.64 19.40 -7.57
C GLU A 143 4.90 17.92 -7.26
N GLY A 144 6.15 17.55 -6.91
CA GLY A 144 6.52 16.15 -6.62
C GLY A 144 5.89 15.60 -5.33
N LEU A 145 5.41 16.48 -4.45
CA LEU A 145 4.68 16.13 -3.24
C LEU A 145 3.63 17.20 -2.95
N VAL A 146 2.40 16.78 -2.68
CA VAL A 146 1.32 17.65 -2.22
C VAL A 146 0.67 17.01 -1.00
N ILE A 147 0.47 17.82 0.04
CA ILE A 147 -0.26 17.42 1.24
C ILE A 147 -1.46 18.36 1.36
N ASP A 148 -2.66 17.80 1.37
CA ASP A 148 -3.90 18.54 1.53
C ASP A 148 -4.81 17.80 2.52
N HIS A 149 -4.93 18.33 3.73
CA HIS A 149 -5.58 17.68 4.88
C HIS A 149 -5.05 16.25 5.11
N ASN A 150 -5.92 15.24 4.97
CA ASN A 150 -5.61 13.81 5.13
C ASN A 150 -5.16 13.13 3.83
N ILE A 151 -5.00 13.86 2.71
CA ILE A 151 -4.54 13.28 1.44
C ILE A 151 -3.12 13.74 1.13
N ILE A 152 -2.22 12.78 0.93
CA ILE A 152 -0.86 12.99 0.42
C ILE A 152 -0.80 12.45 -1.00
N THR A 153 -0.38 13.28 -1.96
CA THR A 153 -0.18 12.85 -3.35
C THR A 153 1.22 13.11 -3.87
N SER A 154 1.67 12.29 -4.82
CA SER A 154 2.99 12.38 -5.44
C SER A 154 2.96 11.90 -6.90
N GLN A 155 3.96 12.24 -7.72
CA GLN A 155 3.88 12.07 -9.17
C GLN A 155 4.57 10.82 -9.69
N LEU A 156 5.80 10.55 -9.24
CA LEU A 156 6.69 9.60 -9.89
C LEU A 156 7.50 8.78 -8.87
N PRO A 157 8.10 7.64 -9.27
CA PRO A 157 8.99 6.89 -8.39
C PRO A 157 10.17 7.70 -7.83
N SER A 158 10.62 8.75 -8.55
CA SER A 158 11.67 9.66 -8.08
C SER A 158 11.28 10.42 -6.81
N ASP A 159 9.98 10.56 -6.54
CA ASP A 159 9.45 11.31 -5.41
C ASP A 159 9.25 10.43 -4.16
N LEU A 160 9.49 9.12 -4.27
CA LEU A 160 9.34 8.17 -3.15
C LEU A 160 10.08 8.57 -1.87
N PRO A 161 11.28 9.16 -1.90
CA PRO A 161 11.94 9.63 -0.68
C PRO A 161 11.13 10.70 0.07
N VAL A 162 10.56 11.68 -0.65
CA VAL A 162 9.76 12.75 -0.02
C VAL A 162 8.35 12.26 0.31
N PHE A 163 7.75 11.40 -0.51
CA PHE A 163 6.46 10.77 -0.28
C PHE A 163 6.48 9.87 0.97
N GLY A 164 7.43 8.95 1.05
CA GLY A 164 7.58 8.06 2.21
C GLY A 164 7.87 8.83 3.50
N LYS A 165 8.72 9.86 3.44
CA LYS A 165 8.97 10.74 4.59
C LYS A 165 7.68 11.44 5.05
N ALA A 166 6.90 11.99 4.12
CA ALA A 166 5.66 12.69 4.44
C ALA A 166 4.63 11.80 5.13
N ILE A 167 4.50 10.54 4.70
CA ILE A 167 3.60 9.56 5.34
C ILE A 167 4.07 9.27 6.77
N VAL A 168 5.37 9.02 6.97
CA VAL A 168 5.94 8.77 8.30
C VAL A 168 5.75 9.97 9.22
N ASP A 169 6.05 11.18 8.75
CA ASP A 169 5.88 12.40 9.51
C ASP A 169 4.41 12.62 9.91
N TYR A 170 3.47 12.39 8.97
CA TYR A 170 2.04 12.52 9.24
C TYR A 170 1.60 11.56 10.35
N LEU A 171 1.95 10.29 10.24
CA LEU A 171 1.55 9.26 11.23
C LEU A 171 2.26 9.42 12.58
N SER A 172 3.43 10.08 12.59
CA SER A 172 4.19 10.36 13.81
C SER A 172 3.78 11.67 14.49
N SER A 173 2.96 12.51 13.83
CA SER A 173 2.50 13.78 14.41
C SER A 173 1.58 13.55 15.61
N ASN A 174 1.76 14.34 16.68
CA ASN A 174 0.97 14.21 17.92
C ASN A 174 -0.52 14.49 17.75
N ASP A 175 -0.91 15.18 16.68
CA ASP A 175 -2.31 15.55 16.41
C ASP A 175 -3.13 14.43 15.76
N VAL A 176 -2.47 13.34 15.36
CA VAL A 176 -3.13 12.15 14.81
C VAL A 176 -3.31 11.16 15.96
N GLU A 177 -4.55 10.82 16.29
CA GLU A 177 -4.86 9.73 17.21
C GLU A 177 -4.97 8.39 16.44
N PRO A 178 -4.48 7.27 17.02
CA PRO A 178 -4.78 5.95 16.46
C PRO A 178 -6.29 5.76 16.45
N GLY A 179 -6.83 5.26 15.36
CA GLY A 179 -8.24 4.87 15.34
C GLY A 179 -8.54 3.60 14.57
N ALA A 180 -7.54 2.81 14.18
CA ALA A 180 -7.76 1.41 13.81
C ALA A 180 -8.48 0.67 14.96
N ALA A 181 -9.69 0.17 14.68
CA ALA A 181 -10.57 -0.46 15.67
C ALA A 181 -10.02 -1.80 16.21
N ARG A 182 -9.21 -2.50 15.41
CA ARG A 182 -8.55 -3.76 15.77
C ARG A 182 -7.20 -3.90 15.08
N ARG A 183 -6.29 -4.64 15.71
CA ARG A 183 -5.03 -5.04 15.07
C ARG A 183 -5.27 -6.26 14.19
N LEU A 184 -4.97 -6.13 12.89
CA LEU A 184 -5.12 -7.17 11.89
C LEU A 184 -3.81 -7.91 11.63
N ALA A 185 -3.93 -9.13 11.12
CA ALA A 185 -2.84 -10.00 10.69
C ALA A 185 -3.21 -10.67 9.36
N PRO A 186 -2.23 -11.19 8.59
CA PRO A 186 -2.51 -11.89 7.34
C PRO A 186 -3.50 -13.05 7.49
N ALA A 187 -4.40 -13.21 6.51
CA ALA A 187 -5.50 -14.18 6.53
C ALA A 187 -5.04 -15.64 6.58
N ASP A 188 -3.85 -15.95 6.04
CA ASP A 188 -3.25 -17.28 6.07
C ASP A 188 -2.43 -17.54 7.36
N GLY A 189 -2.46 -16.61 8.32
CA GLY A 189 -1.74 -16.70 9.58
C GLY A 189 -0.22 -16.50 9.46
N ARG A 190 0.31 -16.19 8.27
CA ARG A 190 1.73 -15.87 8.12
C ARG A 190 2.05 -14.61 8.90
N LYS A 191 3.25 -14.52 9.45
CA LYS A 191 3.74 -13.24 9.98
C LYS A 191 3.99 -12.28 8.80
N PRO A 192 3.62 -11.00 8.90
CA PRO A 192 4.12 -9.98 7.97
C PRO A 192 5.65 -10.05 7.91
N SER A 193 6.22 -9.80 6.74
CA SER A 193 7.68 -9.83 6.59
C SER A 193 8.32 -8.89 7.63
N PRO A 194 9.26 -9.39 8.45
CA PRO A 194 9.82 -8.61 9.54
C PRO A 194 10.55 -7.38 8.99
N VAL A 195 10.43 -6.28 9.72
CA VAL A 195 11.12 -5.00 9.48
C VAL A 195 12.63 -5.20 9.50
N ALA A 196 13.05 -5.93 10.52
CA ALA A 196 14.40 -6.34 10.72
C ALA A 196 14.65 -7.54 9.80
N TYR A 197 15.37 -7.34 8.70
CA TYR A 197 16.12 -8.42 8.02
C TYR A 197 17.18 -9.08 8.94
N LEU A 198 17.01 -8.98 10.26
CA LEU A 198 17.87 -9.50 11.31
C LEU A 198 17.36 -10.87 11.78
N GLU A 199 16.08 -11.19 11.56
CA GLU A 199 15.60 -12.53 11.85
C GLU A 199 16.06 -13.49 10.74
N PRO A 200 16.82 -14.54 11.08
CA PRO A 200 17.26 -15.50 10.09
C PRO A 200 16.05 -16.18 9.45
N VAL A 201 16.09 -16.32 8.13
CA VAL A 201 15.14 -17.14 7.37
C VAL A 201 15.84 -18.40 6.92
N GLU A 202 15.12 -19.52 6.96
CA GLU A 202 15.62 -20.75 6.37
C GLU A 202 15.17 -20.81 4.91
N LEU A 203 16.15 -20.96 4.01
CA LEU A 203 15.92 -21.10 2.58
C LEU A 203 15.88 -22.58 2.22
N ILE A 204 14.69 -23.08 1.91
CA ILE A 204 14.50 -24.43 1.40
C ILE A 204 14.49 -24.37 -0.12
N MET A 205 15.50 -24.99 -0.76
CA MET A 205 15.53 -25.17 -2.20
C MET A 205 15.09 -26.60 -2.55
N GLY A 206 13.98 -26.72 -3.28
CA GLY A 206 13.44 -28.01 -3.74
C GLY A 206 13.32 -28.06 -5.26
N PRO A 207 13.49 -29.23 -5.90
CA PRO A 207 13.25 -29.38 -7.34
C PRO A 207 11.76 -29.15 -7.63
N ARG A 208 11.45 -28.43 -8.72
CA ARG A 208 10.06 -28.08 -9.10
C ARG A 208 9.23 -29.28 -9.58
N GLY A 209 9.88 -30.43 -9.75
CA GLY A 209 9.31 -31.70 -10.18
C GLY A 209 10.40 -32.78 -10.27
N ARG A 210 10.00 -34.03 -10.51
CA ARG A 210 10.95 -35.16 -10.64
C ARG A 210 11.93 -34.87 -11.79
N ALA A 211 13.23 -34.90 -11.49
CA ALA A 211 14.32 -34.59 -12.44
C ALA A 211 14.29 -33.18 -13.07
N SER A 212 13.68 -32.19 -12.41
CA SER A 212 13.72 -30.80 -12.89
C SER A 212 15.07 -30.13 -12.59
N ALA A 213 15.66 -29.46 -13.59
CA ALA A 213 16.76 -28.52 -13.38
C ALA A 213 16.29 -27.16 -12.80
N ASN A 214 14.97 -26.99 -12.67
CA ASN A 214 14.37 -25.81 -12.07
C ASN A 214 14.12 -26.06 -10.59
N TYR A 215 14.47 -25.08 -9.77
CA TYR A 215 14.27 -25.10 -8.32
C TYR A 215 13.13 -24.17 -7.93
N THR A 216 12.48 -24.49 -6.83
CA THR A 216 11.60 -23.59 -6.08
C THR A 216 12.31 -23.25 -4.79
N THR A 217 12.43 -21.96 -4.51
CA THR A 217 12.95 -21.47 -3.23
C THR A 217 11.78 -21.07 -2.36
N LEU A 218 11.67 -21.67 -1.17
CA LEU A 218 10.74 -21.27 -0.13
C LEU A 218 11.57 -20.62 0.98
N ALA A 219 11.18 -19.41 1.38
CA ALA A 219 11.67 -18.78 2.60
C ALA A 219 10.66 -19.08 3.72
N ILE A 220 11.11 -19.78 4.76
CA ILE A 220 10.32 -20.03 5.97
C ILE A 220 10.95 -19.27 7.14
N ALA A 221 10.10 -18.75 8.05
CA ALA A 221 10.59 -18.16 9.28
C ALA A 221 11.35 -19.24 10.07
N ALA A 222 12.56 -18.94 10.54
CA ALA A 222 13.31 -19.87 11.37
C ALA A 222 12.48 -20.20 12.62
N SER A 223 12.09 -21.47 12.78
CA SER A 223 11.53 -21.93 14.05
C SER A 223 12.62 -21.77 15.10
N GLY A 224 12.35 -20.96 16.13
CA GLY A 224 13.34 -20.51 17.11
C GLY A 224 14.37 -21.59 17.47
N ALA A 225 15.58 -21.43 16.97
CA ALA A 225 16.74 -22.07 17.56
C ALA A 225 17.04 -21.26 18.82
N SER A 226 16.71 -21.84 19.98
CA SER A 226 17.26 -21.38 21.25
C SER A 226 18.79 -21.41 21.15
N ALA A 227 19.40 -20.24 21.27
CA ALA A 227 20.82 -20.09 21.61
C ALA A 227 20.90 -19.24 22.88
#